data_AF-A0A7V2XAD8-F1
#
_entry.id   AF-A0A7V2XAD8-F1
#
_cell.length_a   1.000
_cell.length_b   1.000
_cell.length_c   1.000
_cell.angle_alpha   90.00
_cell.angle_beta   90.00
_cell.angle_gamma   90.00
#
_symmetry.space_group_name_H-M   'P 1'
#
loop_
_entity.id
_entity.type
_entity.pdbx_description
1 polymer ?
#
loop_
_entity_poly.entity_id
_entity_poly.type
_entity_poly.pdbx_seq_one_letter_code
_entity_poly.pdbx_strand_id
1 'polypeptide(L)'
;MNTVPVDTTSAEDHLMRFLSVEGVTGQEKAIAEAYAAQQRFYEACQARGRQIMADLPDDAPSIVIVSRPYNGCDSALNLNIPEKLRDLGVLAIPMDFLPLDGIDLGKDFPDMYWRYGQRIIAAARKIASDDRLHALYLTNFGCGPDSFIMKFFTKEMKGKPFLTIEVDEHSADAGAVTRCEAFLDSLQHVRKAEAKPFRLDRKGIRRDLERTIYIPYMDDHGFILAAAMRSAGLKAEALPMADSASLELGRKHTTGKECYPCIITTGDILKKATSPGFEPSRAAFFMPSALGPCRFGQYNKFHRLVLDDCGFHDAEIFILDQTKDYGKHLDSLGASFRRSTWQAMVVVDLMQKLARQIRPYEVTRGETDRVYRKCIDELVACVENRGNVPAIARSIRDAFTAI
;
A
#
# COMPACT_ATOMS: atom_id res chain seq x y z
N MET A 1 -6.40 -6.37 14.91
CA MET A 1 -5.42 -5.41 15.47
C MET A 1 -6.21 -4.25 16.02
N ASN A 2 -6.31 -4.14 17.35
CA ASN A 2 -6.44 -2.83 17.99
C ASN A 2 -5.31 -1.97 17.42
N THR A 3 -5.55 -0.67 17.18
CA THR A 3 -4.52 0.31 16.80
C THR A 3 -3.19 -0.09 17.43
N VAL A 4 -2.18 -0.39 16.61
CA VAL A 4 -0.91 -0.96 17.12
C VAL A 4 -0.46 -0.03 18.24
N PRO A 5 -0.45 -0.49 19.52
CA PRO A 5 -0.03 0.35 20.61
C PRO A 5 1.36 0.84 20.27
N VAL A 6 1.60 2.14 20.40
CA VAL A 6 2.98 2.61 20.32
C VAL A 6 3.67 1.98 21.52
N ASP A 7 4.70 1.18 21.25
CA ASP A 7 5.61 0.72 22.28
C ASP A 7 6.40 1.93 22.75
N THR A 8 5.81 2.68 23.69
CA THR A 8 6.40 3.89 24.25
C THR A 8 7.68 3.56 24.98
N THR A 9 7.79 2.37 25.57
CA THR A 9 9.01 1.89 26.22
C THR A 9 10.14 1.73 25.21
N SER A 10 9.90 1.09 24.05
CA SER A 10 10.91 1.01 23.00
C SER A 10 11.30 2.39 22.43
N ALA A 11 10.34 3.31 22.33
CA ALA A 11 10.62 4.67 21.85
C ALA A 11 11.45 5.48 22.88
N GLU A 12 11.12 5.36 24.17
CA GLU A 12 11.88 5.92 25.29
C GLU A 12 13.31 5.38 25.30
N ASP A 13 13.48 4.07 25.21
CA ASP A 13 14.79 3.42 25.18
C ASP A 13 15.66 3.91 24.00
N HIS A 14 15.06 4.05 22.82
CA HIS A 14 15.75 4.58 21.66
C HIS A 14 16.12 6.06 21.81
N LEU A 15 15.21 6.88 22.35
CA LEU A 15 15.49 8.29 22.63
C LEU A 15 16.61 8.44 23.66
N MET A 16 16.57 7.69 24.75
CA MET A 16 17.60 7.68 25.79
C MET A 16 18.95 7.24 25.23
N ARG A 17 18.96 6.20 24.39
CA ARG A 17 20.18 5.76 23.70
C ARG A 17 20.74 6.85 22.78
N PHE A 18 19.89 7.53 22.02
CA PHE A 18 20.30 8.64 21.16
C PHE A 18 20.88 9.81 21.97
N LEU A 19 20.18 10.25 23.02
CA LEU A 19 20.64 11.32 23.90
C LEU A 19 21.99 10.99 24.56
N SER A 20 22.19 9.73 24.97
CA SER A 20 23.46 9.28 25.53
C SER A 20 24.62 9.37 24.52
N VAL A 21 24.38 9.16 23.22
CA VAL A 21 25.40 9.33 22.18
C VAL A 21 25.80 10.80 22.04
N GLU A 22 24.85 11.71 22.20
CA GLU A 22 25.08 13.17 22.19
C GLU A 22 25.62 13.71 23.52
N GLY A 23 25.93 12.84 24.49
CA GLY A 23 26.45 13.23 25.81
C GLY A 23 25.40 13.79 26.77
N VAL A 24 24.12 13.69 26.45
CA VAL A 24 23.00 14.14 27.27
C VAL A 24 22.49 12.96 28.13
N THR A 25 22.62 13.07 29.46
CA THR A 25 22.18 12.03 30.41
C THR A 25 21.23 12.60 31.48
N GLY A 26 20.56 11.73 32.24
CA GLY A 26 19.70 12.15 33.36
C GLY A 26 18.35 12.76 32.96
N GLN A 27 17.86 12.51 31.74
CA GLN A 27 16.63 13.10 31.20
C GLN A 27 15.38 12.24 31.44
N GLU A 28 15.48 11.13 32.16
CA GLU A 28 14.39 10.16 32.37
C GLU A 28 13.16 10.84 32.98
N LYS A 29 13.37 11.71 33.97
CA LYS A 29 12.29 12.47 34.62
C LYS A 29 11.61 13.43 33.65
N ALA A 30 12.38 14.17 32.86
CA ALA A 30 11.84 15.13 31.88
C ALA A 30 11.03 14.41 30.78
N ILE A 31 11.52 13.25 30.31
CA ILE A 31 10.83 12.42 29.33
C ILE A 31 9.53 11.86 29.90
N ALA A 32 9.56 11.32 31.12
CA ALA A 32 8.35 10.82 31.79
C ALA A 32 7.30 11.93 31.99
N GLU A 33 7.72 13.15 32.39
CA GLU A 33 6.85 14.31 32.50
C GLU A 33 6.24 14.71 31.14
N ALA A 34 7.03 14.66 30.07
CA ALA A 34 6.57 14.95 28.71
C ALA A 34 5.53 13.93 28.22
N TYR A 35 5.75 12.63 28.42
CA TYR A 35 4.78 11.58 28.08
C TYR A 35 3.50 11.71 28.91
N ALA A 36 3.61 12.00 30.22
CA ALA A 36 2.45 12.22 31.07
C ALA A 36 1.64 13.45 30.60
N ALA A 37 2.30 14.53 30.18
CA ALA A 37 1.63 15.70 29.62
C ALA A 37 0.91 15.38 28.30
N GLN A 38 1.57 14.61 27.41
CA GLN A 38 0.97 14.18 26.15
C GLN A 38 -0.24 13.27 26.38
N GLN A 39 -0.16 12.35 27.33
CA GLN A 39 -1.27 11.45 27.67
C GLN A 39 -2.47 12.23 28.22
N ARG A 40 -2.24 13.20 29.14
CA ARG A 40 -3.30 14.09 29.63
C ARG A 40 -3.98 14.86 28.50
N PHE A 41 -3.20 15.31 27.50
CA PHE A 41 -3.75 15.99 26.32
C PHE A 41 -4.65 15.05 25.50
N TYR A 42 -4.21 13.82 25.22
CA TYR A 42 -5.04 12.85 24.50
C TYR A 42 -6.33 12.48 25.25
N GLU A 43 -6.25 12.30 26.56
CA GLU A 43 -7.43 12.05 27.41
C GLU A 43 -8.41 13.22 27.38
N ALA A 44 -7.91 14.45 27.43
CA ALA A 44 -8.73 15.65 27.31
C ALA A 44 -9.42 15.75 25.93
N CYS A 45 -8.70 15.49 24.84
CA CYS A 45 -9.29 15.42 23.49
C CYS A 45 -10.40 14.37 23.40
N GLN A 46 -10.16 13.18 23.94
CA GLN A 46 -11.14 12.08 23.93
C GLN A 46 -12.36 12.40 24.83
N ALA A 47 -12.15 13.00 26.00
CA ALA A 47 -13.24 13.44 26.87
C ALA A 47 -14.08 14.51 26.20
N ARG A 48 -13.44 15.51 25.58
CA ARG A 48 -14.14 16.57 24.85
C ARG A 48 -14.89 16.03 23.64
N GLY A 49 -14.28 15.09 22.90
CA GLY A 49 -14.90 14.41 21.79
C GLY A 49 -16.16 13.63 22.20
N ARG A 50 -16.12 12.90 23.31
CA ARG A 50 -17.31 12.20 23.85
C ARG A 50 -18.45 13.15 24.18
N GLN A 51 -18.16 14.31 24.78
CA GLN A 51 -19.18 15.33 25.04
C GLN A 51 -19.81 15.83 23.74
N ILE A 52 -18.98 16.25 22.78
CA ILE A 52 -19.45 16.75 21.47
C ILE A 52 -20.31 15.70 20.78
N MET A 53 -19.86 14.44 20.71
CA MET A 53 -20.59 13.35 20.05
C MET A 53 -21.94 13.03 20.70
N ALA A 54 -22.08 13.25 22.02
CA ALA A 54 -23.32 13.05 22.75
C ALA A 54 -24.32 14.19 22.49
N ASP A 55 -23.82 15.42 22.32
CA ASP A 55 -24.62 16.62 22.11
C ASP A 55 -24.86 16.93 20.62
N LEU A 56 -24.45 16.03 19.70
CA LEU A 56 -24.61 16.25 18.26
C LEU A 56 -26.10 16.24 17.86
N PRO A 57 -26.57 17.29 17.16
CA PRO A 57 -27.92 17.33 16.63
C PRO A 57 -28.14 16.24 15.58
N ASP A 58 -29.36 15.69 15.53
CA ASP A 58 -29.74 14.64 14.56
C ASP A 58 -29.96 15.21 13.15
N ASP A 59 -30.27 16.49 13.03
CA ASP A 59 -30.72 17.18 11.82
C ASP A 59 -29.69 18.10 11.18
N ALA A 60 -28.52 18.33 11.82
CA ALA A 60 -27.47 19.18 11.28
C ALA A 60 -26.19 18.38 10.93
N PRO A 61 -25.68 18.50 9.70
CA PRO A 61 -24.47 17.80 9.29
C PRO A 61 -23.27 18.34 10.07
N SER A 62 -22.52 17.45 10.71
CA SER A 62 -21.24 17.79 11.34
C SER A 62 -20.08 17.27 10.50
N ILE A 63 -19.01 18.05 10.38
CA ILE A 63 -17.88 17.73 9.51
C ILE A 63 -16.69 17.33 10.35
N VAL A 64 -16.25 16.09 10.19
CA VAL A 64 -14.99 15.63 10.76
C VAL A 64 -13.84 16.02 9.83
N ILE A 65 -12.88 16.76 10.37
CA ILE A 65 -11.61 17.08 9.71
C ILE A 65 -10.69 15.87 9.83
N VAL A 66 -10.63 15.07 8.76
CA VAL A 66 -9.78 13.89 8.66
C VAL A 66 -8.43 14.31 8.10
N SER A 67 -7.42 14.35 8.96
CA SER A 67 -6.09 14.79 8.57
C SER A 67 -5.02 14.32 9.56
N ARG A 68 -3.77 14.62 9.24
CA ARG A 68 -2.65 14.49 10.19
C ARG A 68 -2.60 15.79 11.02
N PRO A 69 -2.15 15.79 12.29
CA PRO A 69 -2.19 16.99 13.13
C PRO A 69 -1.47 18.19 12.54
N TYR A 70 -0.34 17.97 11.86
CA TYR A 70 0.39 19.04 11.18
C TYR A 70 -0.38 19.67 10.00
N ASN A 71 -1.41 18.97 9.48
CA ASN A 71 -2.32 19.50 8.47
C ASN A 71 -3.62 20.02 9.09
N GLY A 72 -4.16 19.37 10.11
CA GLY A 72 -5.47 19.72 10.66
C GLY A 72 -5.43 20.86 11.66
N CYS A 73 -4.33 20.96 12.42
CA CYS A 73 -4.25 21.78 13.62
C CYS A 73 -3.32 22.98 13.48
N ASP A 74 -2.68 23.16 12.32
CA ASP A 74 -1.84 24.32 12.01
C ASP A 74 -2.59 25.25 11.03
N SER A 75 -3.02 26.41 11.54
CA SER A 75 -3.72 27.45 10.78
C SER A 75 -2.95 27.95 9.56
N ALA A 76 -1.61 27.90 9.61
CA ALA A 76 -0.77 28.34 8.50
C ALA A 76 -0.71 27.30 7.36
N LEU A 77 -0.93 26.01 7.68
CA LEU A 77 -0.81 24.90 6.73
C LEU A 77 -2.17 24.39 6.23
N ASN A 78 -3.27 24.83 6.84
CA ASN A 78 -4.61 24.30 6.59
C ASN A 78 -5.57 25.32 5.97
N LEU A 79 -5.09 26.50 5.59
CA LEU A 79 -5.88 27.62 5.06
C LEU A 79 -7.03 28.05 6.00
N ASN A 80 -6.93 27.83 7.31
CA ASN A 80 -8.00 28.03 8.30
C ASN A 80 -9.34 27.36 7.93
N ILE A 81 -9.29 26.22 7.22
CA ILE A 81 -10.50 25.49 6.80
C ILE A 81 -11.46 25.18 7.97
N PRO A 82 -10.99 24.74 9.16
CA PRO A 82 -11.88 24.49 10.29
C PRO A 82 -12.67 25.75 10.72
N GLU A 83 -12.02 26.91 10.77
CA GLU A 83 -12.64 28.21 11.07
C GLU A 83 -13.71 28.55 10.02
N LYS A 84 -13.38 28.41 8.74
CA LYS A 84 -14.30 28.70 7.62
C LYS A 84 -15.54 27.83 7.64
N LEU A 85 -15.42 26.55 7.98
CA LEU A 85 -16.59 25.68 8.15
C LEU A 85 -17.50 26.16 9.28
N ARG A 86 -16.92 26.68 10.38
CA ARG A 86 -17.71 27.27 11.47
C ARG A 86 -18.40 28.56 11.05
N ASP A 87 -17.75 29.39 10.24
CA ASP A 87 -18.36 30.60 9.66
C ASP A 87 -19.54 30.27 8.74
N LEU A 88 -19.51 29.09 8.09
CA LEU A 88 -20.61 28.52 7.32
C LEU A 88 -21.68 27.84 8.19
N GLY A 89 -21.59 27.95 9.52
CA GLY A 89 -22.57 27.40 10.46
C GLY A 89 -22.43 25.89 10.73
N VAL A 90 -21.31 25.28 10.35
CA VAL A 90 -21.09 23.84 10.47
C VAL A 90 -20.04 23.52 11.52
N LEU A 91 -20.34 22.54 12.39
CA LEU A 91 -19.40 22.09 13.40
C LEU A 91 -18.24 21.32 12.74
N ALA A 92 -17.03 21.87 12.83
CA ALA A 92 -15.79 21.22 12.43
C ALA A 92 -15.18 20.44 13.62
N ILE A 93 -15.17 19.11 13.52
CA ILE A 93 -14.71 18.19 14.57
C ILE A 93 -13.33 17.63 14.18
N PRO A 94 -12.27 17.83 14.97
CA PRO A 94 -10.98 17.18 14.71
C PRO A 94 -11.09 15.65 14.77
N MET A 95 -10.43 14.92 13.87
CA MET A 95 -10.39 13.45 13.91
C MET A 95 -9.95 12.89 15.28
N ASP A 96 -9.08 13.60 16.00
CA ASP A 96 -8.58 13.21 17.33
C ASP A 96 -9.66 13.19 18.43
N PHE A 97 -10.83 13.78 18.16
CA PHE A 97 -11.98 13.76 19.08
C PHE A 97 -12.87 12.54 18.85
N LEU A 98 -12.66 11.78 17.77
CA LEU A 98 -13.43 10.55 17.55
C LEU A 98 -12.93 9.43 18.47
N PRO A 99 -13.85 8.59 18.99
CA PRO A 99 -13.48 7.37 19.71
C PRO A 99 -13.07 6.30 18.69
N LEU A 100 -11.79 6.33 18.29
CA LEU A 100 -11.24 5.41 17.29
C LEU A 100 -10.63 4.14 17.91
N ASP A 101 -10.35 4.18 19.21
CA ASP A 101 -9.77 3.06 19.94
C ASP A 101 -10.75 1.88 19.96
N GLY A 102 -10.27 0.68 19.65
CA GLY A 102 -11.08 -0.54 19.57
C GLY A 102 -11.75 -0.80 18.22
N ILE A 103 -11.64 0.10 17.23
CA ILE A 103 -12.04 -0.21 15.85
C ILE A 103 -11.02 -1.18 15.24
N ASP A 104 -11.40 -2.45 15.10
CA ASP A 104 -10.52 -3.49 14.53
C ASP A 104 -10.37 -3.33 13.03
N LEU A 105 -9.17 -2.97 12.58
CA LEU A 105 -8.80 -2.91 11.16
C LEU A 105 -8.07 -4.17 10.69
N GLY A 106 -7.65 -5.04 11.60
CA GLY A 106 -6.67 -6.08 11.31
C GLY A 106 -7.17 -7.14 10.32
N LYS A 107 -8.48 -7.36 10.24
CA LYS A 107 -9.07 -8.30 9.27
C LYS A 107 -9.03 -7.77 7.85
N ASP A 108 -9.37 -6.50 7.65
CA ASP A 108 -9.57 -5.93 6.33
C ASP A 108 -8.33 -5.20 5.80
N PHE A 109 -7.54 -4.60 6.70
CA PHE A 109 -6.29 -3.90 6.39
C PHE A 109 -5.10 -4.46 7.19
N PRO A 110 -4.79 -5.76 7.05
CA PRO A 110 -3.65 -6.34 7.75
C PRO A 110 -2.34 -5.70 7.27
N ASP A 111 -1.39 -5.47 8.19
CA ASP A 111 -0.13 -4.75 7.96
C ASP A 111 -0.31 -3.32 7.41
N MET A 112 -1.35 -2.60 7.85
CA MET A 112 -1.38 -1.15 7.75
C MET A 112 -0.38 -0.54 8.75
N TYR A 113 0.91 -0.55 8.43
CA TYR A 113 1.97 -0.06 9.35
C TYR A 113 1.98 1.46 9.52
N TRP A 114 1.29 2.22 8.66
CA TRP A 114 1.13 3.65 8.87
C TRP A 114 0.14 3.91 10.00
N ARG A 115 0.62 4.34 11.16
CA ARG A 115 -0.20 4.66 12.34
C ARG A 115 -1.38 5.57 12.01
N TYR A 116 -1.11 6.67 11.30
CA TYR A 116 -2.16 7.57 10.85
C TYR A 116 -3.02 7.00 9.72
N GLY A 117 -2.50 6.08 8.91
CA GLY A 117 -3.34 5.31 7.99
C GLY A 117 -4.37 4.49 8.76
N GLN A 118 -3.99 3.85 9.87
CA GLN A 118 -4.94 3.18 10.77
C GLN A 118 -5.97 4.18 11.32
N ARG A 119 -5.54 5.32 11.89
CA ARG A 119 -6.48 6.32 12.43
C ARG A 119 -7.45 6.86 11.37
N ILE A 120 -6.96 7.19 10.18
CA ILE A 120 -7.78 7.71 9.07
C ILE A 120 -8.81 6.69 8.60
N ILE A 121 -8.42 5.42 8.46
CA ILE A 121 -9.34 4.34 8.06
C ILE A 121 -10.36 4.04 9.17
N ALA A 122 -9.94 4.05 10.45
CA ALA A 122 -10.84 3.90 11.58
C ALA A 122 -11.84 5.07 11.67
N ALA A 123 -11.39 6.31 11.39
CA ALA A 123 -12.24 7.47 11.30
C ALA A 123 -13.27 7.32 10.18
N ALA A 124 -12.87 6.83 9.00
CA ALA A 124 -13.80 6.52 7.91
C ALA A 124 -14.92 5.57 8.36
N ARG A 125 -14.58 4.48 9.06
CA ARG A 125 -15.56 3.53 9.62
C ARG A 125 -16.53 4.17 10.60
N LYS A 126 -16.01 5.04 11.49
CA LYS A 126 -16.82 5.73 12.48
C LYS A 126 -17.76 6.77 11.83
N ILE A 127 -17.27 7.50 10.83
CA ILE A 127 -18.03 8.49 10.09
C ILE A 127 -19.10 7.82 9.22
N ALA A 128 -18.76 6.71 8.56
CA ALA A 128 -19.69 5.97 7.74
C ALA A 128 -20.83 5.30 8.53
N SER A 129 -20.63 5.02 9.83
CA SER A 129 -21.63 4.38 10.69
C SER A 129 -22.54 5.36 11.45
N ASP A 130 -22.22 6.65 11.46
CA ASP A 130 -23.01 7.70 12.12
C ASP A 130 -23.52 8.68 11.05
N ASP A 131 -24.83 8.68 10.80
CA ASP A 131 -25.45 9.49 9.74
C ASP A 131 -25.19 10.99 9.91
N ARG A 132 -25.03 11.47 11.16
CA ARG A 132 -24.78 12.88 11.51
C ARG A 132 -23.39 13.37 11.12
N LEU A 133 -22.45 12.45 10.89
CA LEU A 133 -21.04 12.77 10.60
C LEU A 133 -20.72 12.72 9.11
N HIS A 134 -20.07 13.74 8.59
CA HIS A 134 -19.50 13.79 7.25
C HIS A 134 -17.99 14.03 7.34
N ALA A 135 -17.25 13.78 6.27
CA ALA A 135 -15.80 13.95 6.27
C ALA A 135 -15.35 15.08 5.35
N LEU A 136 -14.39 15.87 5.84
CA LEU A 136 -13.46 16.63 5.01
C LEU A 136 -12.08 16.03 5.21
N TYR A 137 -11.57 15.33 4.19
CA TYR A 137 -10.23 14.80 4.17
C TYR A 137 -9.26 15.89 3.72
N LEU A 138 -8.40 16.36 4.63
CA LEU A 138 -7.37 17.35 4.35
C LEU A 138 -6.00 16.68 4.20
N THR A 139 -5.47 16.70 2.98
CA THR A 139 -4.18 16.08 2.60
C THR A 139 -3.28 17.08 1.90
N ASN A 140 -2.06 16.67 1.55
CA ASN A 140 -1.06 17.54 0.92
C ASN A 140 -0.67 17.01 -0.45
N PHE A 141 -0.29 17.93 -1.34
CA PHE A 141 0.25 17.58 -2.64
C PHE A 141 1.44 16.62 -2.49
N GLY A 142 1.44 15.56 -3.30
CA GLY A 142 2.50 14.55 -3.27
C GLY A 142 2.58 13.69 -2.00
N CYS A 143 1.55 13.68 -1.13
CA CYS A 143 1.56 12.84 0.06
C CYS A 143 1.62 11.35 -0.29
N GLY A 144 2.80 10.75 -0.12
CA GLY A 144 3.08 9.36 -0.48
C GLY A 144 2.08 8.36 0.14
N PRO A 145 1.94 8.27 1.47
CA PRO A 145 0.98 7.34 2.09
C PRO A 145 -0.46 7.53 1.62
N ASP A 146 -0.88 8.78 1.41
CA ASP A 146 -2.26 9.11 1.06
C ASP A 146 -2.62 8.70 -0.37
N SER A 147 -1.62 8.51 -1.26
CA SER A 147 -1.84 7.85 -2.56
C SER A 147 -2.48 6.45 -2.46
N PHE A 148 -2.38 5.80 -1.30
CA PHE A 148 -3.05 4.53 -1.00
C PHE A 148 -4.19 4.71 0.01
N ILE A 149 -3.95 5.44 1.11
CA ILE A 149 -4.93 5.60 2.19
C ILE A 149 -6.23 6.21 1.69
N MET A 150 -6.20 7.17 0.76
CA MET A 150 -7.42 7.79 0.22
C MET A 150 -8.35 6.78 -0.47
N LYS A 151 -7.81 5.77 -1.16
CA LYS A 151 -8.64 4.71 -1.76
C LYS A 151 -9.26 3.82 -0.69
N PHE A 152 -8.50 3.47 0.35
CA PHE A 152 -9.01 2.72 1.50
C PHE A 152 -10.08 3.51 2.25
N PHE A 153 -9.85 4.80 2.46
CA PHE A 153 -10.79 5.73 3.06
C PHE A 153 -12.10 5.79 2.26
N THR A 154 -12.00 6.01 0.94
CA THR A 154 -13.17 6.06 0.03
C THR A 154 -14.01 4.78 0.15
N LYS A 155 -13.35 3.62 0.22
CA LYS A 155 -14.03 2.33 0.37
C LYS A 155 -14.76 2.23 1.72
N GLU A 156 -14.10 2.62 2.80
CA GLU A 156 -14.67 2.58 4.16
C GLU A 156 -15.75 3.63 4.41
N MET A 157 -15.74 4.73 3.64
CA MET A 157 -16.85 5.68 3.61
C MET A 157 -18.14 5.09 3.01
N LYS A 158 -18.07 3.91 2.37
CA LYS A 158 -19.26 3.15 1.96
C LYS A 158 -20.23 3.95 1.07
N GLY A 159 -19.68 4.76 0.18
CA GLY A 159 -20.44 5.64 -0.72
C GLY A 159 -21.02 6.88 -0.04
N LYS A 160 -20.83 7.07 1.27
CA LYS A 160 -21.13 8.33 1.94
C LYS A 160 -20.21 9.42 1.40
N PRO A 161 -20.75 10.56 0.93
CA PRO A 161 -19.94 11.60 0.31
C PRO A 161 -19.05 12.29 1.34
N PHE A 162 -17.88 12.69 0.87
CA PHE A 162 -16.87 13.44 1.61
C PHE A 162 -16.16 14.39 0.67
N LEU A 163 -15.60 15.46 1.23
CA LEU A 163 -14.76 16.39 0.48
C LEU A 163 -13.30 16.04 0.70
N THR A 164 -12.48 16.02 -0.36
CA THR A 164 -11.02 16.03 -0.22
C THR A 164 -10.48 17.38 -0.60
N ILE A 165 -9.75 18.03 0.30
CA ILE A 165 -8.95 19.21 0.00
C ILE A 165 -7.49 18.80 0.05
N GLU A 166 -6.79 19.11 -1.03
CA GLU A 166 -5.34 18.96 -1.11
C GLU A 166 -4.71 20.34 -0.99
N VAL A 167 -3.84 20.49 0.01
CA VAL A 167 -3.04 21.70 0.20
C VAL A 167 -1.68 21.47 -0.42
N ASP A 168 -1.38 22.28 -1.42
CA ASP A 168 -0.03 22.57 -1.88
C ASP A 168 0.28 23.96 -1.34
N GLU A 169 1.54 24.29 -1.03
CA GLU A 169 2.01 25.52 -0.34
C GLU A 169 1.35 26.85 -0.78
N HIS A 170 0.70 26.85 -1.94
CA HIS A 170 -0.20 27.87 -2.45
C HIS A 170 -1.32 28.31 -1.48
N SER A 171 -1.42 29.62 -1.31
CA SER A 171 -2.33 30.36 -0.43
C SER A 171 -3.70 30.68 -1.03
N ALA A 172 -4.17 29.90 -2.01
CA ALA A 172 -5.42 30.19 -2.74
C ALA A 172 -6.67 29.84 -1.93
N ASP A 173 -6.94 30.66 -0.92
CA ASP A 173 -7.95 30.44 0.10
C ASP A 173 -9.40 30.47 -0.43
N ALA A 174 -9.70 31.39 -1.36
CA ALA A 174 -11.04 31.52 -1.94
C ALA A 174 -11.53 30.22 -2.60
N GLY A 175 -10.64 29.48 -3.26
CA GLY A 175 -10.98 28.21 -3.89
C GLY A 175 -11.33 27.10 -2.90
N ALA A 176 -10.73 27.12 -1.70
CA ALA A 176 -11.05 26.15 -0.66
C ALA A 176 -12.44 26.40 -0.05
N VAL A 177 -12.81 27.67 0.18
CA VAL A 177 -14.12 28.05 0.71
C VAL A 177 -15.24 27.65 -0.23
N THR A 178 -15.17 28.00 -1.52
CA THR A 178 -16.20 27.65 -2.50
C THR A 178 -16.43 26.14 -2.62
N ARG A 179 -15.36 25.34 -2.46
CA ARG A 179 -15.48 23.87 -2.44
C ARG A 179 -16.17 23.36 -1.17
N CYS A 180 -15.96 24.01 -0.03
CA CYS A 180 -16.67 23.70 1.20
C CYS A 180 -18.16 24.03 1.07
N GLU A 181 -18.51 25.22 0.56
CA GLU A 181 -19.89 25.65 0.32
C GLU A 181 -20.61 24.66 -0.62
N ALA A 182 -20.01 24.37 -1.77
CA ALA A 182 -20.57 23.43 -2.74
C ALA A 182 -20.73 22.01 -2.16
N PHE A 183 -19.80 21.58 -1.30
CA PHE A 183 -19.93 20.29 -0.63
C PHE A 183 -21.11 20.27 0.35
N LEU A 184 -21.24 21.30 1.20
CA LEU A 184 -22.33 21.40 2.17
C LEU A 184 -23.70 21.45 1.48
N ASP A 185 -23.82 22.16 0.37
CA ASP A 185 -25.03 22.17 -0.47
C ASP A 185 -25.36 20.76 -1.00
N SER A 186 -24.34 20.04 -1.49
CA SER A 186 -24.53 18.68 -2.01
C SER A 186 -25.00 17.66 -0.96
N LEU A 187 -24.73 17.90 0.32
CA LEU A 187 -25.13 17.00 1.41
C LEU A 187 -26.65 16.92 1.59
N GLN A 188 -27.40 17.94 1.18
CA GLN A 188 -28.86 17.99 1.29
C GLN A 188 -29.58 17.01 0.36
N HIS A 189 -28.88 16.44 -0.63
CA HIS A 189 -29.46 15.62 -1.70
C HIS A 189 -28.91 14.19 -1.76
N VAL A 190 -28.25 13.74 -0.69
CA VAL A 190 -27.54 12.46 -0.68
C VAL A 190 -28.50 11.30 -0.47
N ARG A 191 -28.54 10.37 -1.43
CA ARG A 191 -29.15 9.05 -1.24
C ARG A 191 -28.16 8.11 -0.57
N LYS A 192 -28.63 7.33 0.40
CA LYS A 192 -27.83 6.25 1.02
C LYS A 192 -27.41 5.25 -0.06
N ALA A 193 -26.12 5.08 -0.26
CA ALA A 193 -25.56 4.05 -1.13
C ALA A 193 -25.39 2.74 -0.33
N GLU A 194 -25.73 1.61 -0.94
CA GLU A 194 -25.34 0.31 -0.40
C GLU A 194 -23.87 0.05 -0.71
N ALA A 195 -23.08 -0.22 0.33
CA ALA A 195 -21.68 -0.53 0.17
C ALA A 195 -21.39 -2.02 0.28
N LYS A 196 -20.61 -2.53 -0.67
CA LYS A 196 -20.07 -3.88 -0.61
C LYS A 196 -18.87 -3.91 0.36
N PRO A 197 -18.79 -4.90 1.27
CA PRO A 197 -17.66 -5.04 2.17
C PRO A 197 -16.37 -5.31 1.38
N PHE A 198 -15.28 -4.63 1.74
CA PHE A 198 -13.94 -4.95 1.27
C PHE A 198 -13.36 -6.07 2.13
N ARG A 199 -12.75 -7.08 1.50
CA ARG A 199 -11.99 -8.10 2.22
C ARG A 199 -10.74 -8.47 1.42
N LEU A 200 -9.57 -8.26 2.01
CA LEU A 200 -8.34 -8.88 1.53
C LEU A 200 -8.20 -10.25 2.20
N ASP A 201 -8.49 -11.31 1.46
CA ASP A 201 -8.32 -12.67 1.99
C ASP A 201 -6.84 -13.11 1.87
N ARG A 202 -6.16 -13.23 3.01
CA ARG A 202 -4.79 -13.78 3.08
C ARG A 202 -4.85 -15.29 3.15
N LYS A 203 -5.10 -15.92 1.99
CA LYS A 203 -5.00 -17.38 1.89
C LYS A 203 -3.57 -17.78 1.60
N GLY A 204 -3.05 -18.76 2.34
CA GLY A 204 -1.80 -19.45 1.98
C GLY A 204 -1.92 -20.16 0.63
N ILE A 205 -0.81 -20.72 0.12
CA ILE A 205 -0.83 -21.48 -1.15
C ILE A 205 -1.79 -22.67 -1.02
N ARG A 206 -2.93 -22.56 -1.71
CA ARG A 206 -3.92 -23.63 -1.84
C ARG A 206 -3.57 -24.51 -3.03
N ARG A 207 -2.77 -25.55 -2.77
CA ARG A 207 -2.36 -26.54 -3.79
C ARG A 207 -3.51 -27.38 -4.33
N ASP A 208 -4.62 -27.41 -3.60
CA ASP A 208 -5.87 -28.09 -3.95
C ASP A 208 -6.70 -27.34 -5.01
N LEU A 209 -6.40 -26.07 -5.24
CA LEU A 209 -7.10 -25.25 -6.23
C LEU A 209 -6.21 -25.16 -7.47
N GLU A 210 -6.69 -25.70 -8.60
CA GLU A 210 -5.98 -25.64 -9.89
C GLU A 210 -5.91 -24.19 -10.42
N ARG A 211 -5.09 -23.35 -9.79
CA ARG A 211 -4.91 -21.95 -10.19
C ARG A 211 -3.58 -21.71 -10.87
N THR A 212 -3.61 -20.87 -11.88
CA THR A 212 -2.41 -20.31 -12.50
C THR A 212 -2.01 -19.05 -11.75
N ILE A 213 -0.77 -19.02 -11.26
CA ILE A 213 -0.17 -17.87 -10.59
C ILE A 213 0.48 -16.99 -11.65
N TYR A 214 -0.10 -15.83 -11.90
CA TYR A 214 0.44 -14.80 -12.78
C TYR A 214 1.36 -13.86 -11.99
N ILE A 215 2.60 -13.74 -12.41
CA ILE A 215 3.60 -12.87 -11.80
C ILE A 215 3.74 -11.64 -12.71
N PRO A 216 3.29 -10.44 -12.29
CA PRO A 216 3.60 -9.22 -13.03
C PRO A 216 5.09 -9.13 -13.29
N TYR A 217 5.49 -8.62 -14.47
CA TYR A 217 6.88 -8.67 -14.93
C TYR A 217 7.82 -8.17 -13.83
N MET A 218 7.57 -6.96 -13.31
CA MET A 218 8.39 -6.24 -12.31
C MET A 218 9.83 -6.01 -12.76
N ASP A 219 10.56 -7.11 -13.01
CA ASP A 219 11.91 -7.21 -13.56
C ASP A 219 12.14 -8.65 -14.06
N ASP A 220 13.26 -8.96 -14.71
CA ASP A 220 13.57 -10.31 -15.22
C ASP A 220 13.58 -11.41 -14.14
N HIS A 221 13.66 -11.02 -12.87
CA HIS A 221 13.44 -11.87 -11.70
C HIS A 221 12.08 -12.59 -11.70
N GLY A 222 11.05 -12.01 -12.32
CA GLY A 222 9.72 -12.64 -12.45
C GLY A 222 9.77 -13.97 -13.21
N PHE A 223 10.63 -14.08 -14.23
CA PHE A 223 10.83 -15.33 -14.97
C PHE A 223 11.41 -16.44 -14.09
N ILE A 224 12.39 -16.10 -13.26
CA ILE A 224 13.01 -17.02 -12.31
C ILE A 224 12.02 -17.48 -11.26
N LEU A 225 11.21 -16.57 -10.73
CA LEU A 225 10.19 -16.92 -9.76
C LEU A 225 9.14 -17.87 -10.36
N ALA A 226 8.68 -17.61 -11.59
CA ALA A 226 7.75 -18.48 -12.28
C ALA A 226 8.35 -19.88 -12.52
N ALA A 227 9.60 -19.95 -12.99
CA ALA A 227 10.33 -21.20 -13.20
C ALA A 227 10.48 -21.99 -11.89
N ALA A 228 10.84 -21.32 -10.81
CA ALA A 228 10.96 -21.93 -9.50
C ALA A 228 9.61 -22.49 -9.02
N MET A 229 8.51 -21.75 -9.18
CA MET A 229 7.17 -22.21 -8.82
C MET A 229 6.75 -23.44 -9.63
N ARG A 230 7.05 -23.47 -10.94
CA ARG A 230 6.84 -24.65 -11.79
C ARG A 230 7.66 -25.85 -11.35
N SER A 231 8.93 -25.65 -10.99
CA SER A 231 9.78 -26.72 -10.43
C SER A 231 9.20 -27.30 -9.13
N ALA A 232 8.42 -26.52 -8.37
CA ALA A 232 7.74 -26.93 -7.15
C ALA A 232 6.34 -27.54 -7.39
N GLY A 233 5.94 -27.72 -8.65
CA GLY A 233 4.67 -28.33 -9.06
C GLY A 233 3.48 -27.36 -9.15
N LEU A 234 3.71 -26.04 -9.15
CA LEU A 234 2.64 -25.04 -9.30
C LEU A 234 2.50 -24.59 -10.75
N LYS A 235 1.29 -24.24 -11.18
CA LYS A 235 1.07 -23.54 -12.46
C LYS A 235 1.45 -22.08 -12.26
N ALA A 236 2.51 -21.61 -12.91
CA ALA A 236 2.97 -20.23 -12.79
C ALA A 236 3.48 -19.65 -14.13
N GLU A 237 3.08 -18.42 -14.41
CA GLU A 237 3.38 -17.67 -15.64
C GLU A 237 3.89 -16.27 -15.26
N ALA A 238 5.08 -15.90 -15.74
CA ALA A 238 5.52 -14.53 -15.69
C ALA A 238 4.86 -13.74 -16.82
N LEU A 239 4.23 -12.62 -16.48
CA LEU A 239 3.63 -11.71 -17.46
C LEU A 239 4.75 -11.04 -18.27
N PRO A 240 4.50 -10.73 -19.56
CA PRO A 240 5.49 -10.05 -20.40
C PRO A 240 5.79 -8.65 -19.87
N MET A 241 6.92 -8.08 -20.31
CA MET A 241 7.28 -6.70 -20.02
C MET A 241 6.13 -5.76 -20.37
N ALA A 242 5.83 -4.85 -19.43
CA ALA A 242 4.76 -3.88 -19.58
C ALA A 242 4.98 -3.00 -20.81
N ASP A 243 3.90 -2.74 -21.54
CA ASP A 243 3.88 -1.88 -22.71
C ASP A 243 2.95 -0.66 -22.49
N SER A 244 2.74 0.12 -23.55
CA SER A 244 1.85 1.29 -23.51
C SER A 244 0.42 0.93 -23.10
N ALA A 245 -0.07 -0.25 -23.46
CA ALA A 245 -1.40 -0.71 -23.07
C ALA A 245 -1.47 -1.02 -21.56
N SER A 246 -0.43 -1.63 -20.98
CA SER A 246 -0.32 -1.78 -19.53
C SER A 246 -0.34 -0.41 -18.83
N LEU A 247 0.43 0.55 -19.32
CA LEU A 247 0.47 1.91 -18.73
C LEU A 247 -0.90 2.60 -18.81
N GLU A 248 -1.58 2.53 -19.95
CA GLU A 248 -2.90 3.15 -20.14
C GLU A 248 -3.95 2.53 -19.22
N LEU A 249 -3.99 1.19 -19.13
CA LEU A 249 -4.88 0.47 -18.23
C LEU A 249 -4.60 0.82 -16.76
N GLY A 250 -3.33 0.82 -16.35
CA GLY A 250 -2.94 1.19 -14.99
C GLY A 250 -3.40 2.60 -14.63
N ARG A 251 -3.19 3.57 -15.53
CA ARG A 251 -3.59 4.97 -15.32
C ARG A 251 -5.08 5.16 -15.12
N LYS A 252 -5.93 4.35 -15.76
CA LYS A 252 -7.40 4.42 -15.58
C LYS A 252 -7.86 4.09 -14.15
N HIS A 253 -7.07 3.34 -13.39
CA HIS A 253 -7.44 2.88 -12.04
C HIS A 253 -6.59 3.50 -10.92
N THR A 254 -5.57 4.28 -11.27
CA THR A 254 -4.71 5.02 -10.35
C THR A 254 -5.03 6.51 -10.36
N THR A 255 -4.58 7.24 -9.34
CA THR A 255 -4.75 8.70 -9.27
C THR A 255 -3.55 9.47 -9.85
N GLY A 256 -2.48 8.76 -10.21
CA GLY A 256 -1.20 9.35 -10.63
C GLY A 256 -0.32 9.76 -9.44
N LYS A 257 -0.79 9.53 -8.20
CA LYS A 257 -0.04 9.82 -6.96
C LYS A 257 0.72 8.59 -6.45
N GLU A 258 0.32 7.40 -6.89
CA GLU A 258 0.95 6.13 -6.58
C GLU A 258 2.35 6.04 -7.22
N CYS A 259 3.24 5.16 -6.74
CA CYS A 259 4.52 4.98 -7.41
C CYS A 259 4.31 4.47 -8.84
N TYR A 260 5.17 4.87 -9.78
CA TYR A 260 5.12 4.39 -11.16
C TYR A 260 5.05 2.84 -11.28
N PRO A 261 5.81 2.05 -10.49
CA PRO A 261 5.67 0.60 -10.51
C PRO A 261 4.27 0.08 -10.11
N CYS A 262 3.53 0.79 -9.25
CA CYS A 262 2.16 0.43 -8.90
C CYS A 262 1.25 0.57 -10.12
N ILE A 263 1.42 1.66 -10.88
CA ILE A 263 0.65 1.93 -12.10
C ILE A 263 0.90 0.81 -13.12
N ILE A 264 2.18 0.49 -13.35
CA ILE A 264 2.57 -0.54 -14.31
C ILE A 264 2.04 -1.93 -13.91
N THR A 265 2.26 -2.35 -12.66
CA THR A 265 1.81 -3.67 -12.19
C THR A 265 0.28 -3.78 -12.14
N THR A 266 -0.44 -2.71 -11.82
CA THR A 266 -1.91 -2.65 -11.96
C THR A 266 -2.32 -2.89 -13.41
N GLY A 267 -1.63 -2.23 -14.34
CA GLY A 267 -1.82 -2.40 -15.78
C GLY A 267 -1.65 -3.83 -16.26
N ASP A 268 -0.54 -4.47 -15.89
CA ASP A 268 -0.26 -5.86 -16.28
C ASP A 268 -1.30 -6.84 -15.73
N ILE A 269 -1.69 -6.67 -14.46
CA ILE A 269 -2.75 -7.46 -13.82
C ILE A 269 -4.07 -7.34 -14.58
N LEU A 270 -4.50 -6.10 -14.87
CA LEU A 270 -5.75 -5.85 -15.58
C LEU A 270 -5.72 -6.32 -17.03
N LYS A 271 -4.59 -6.14 -17.71
CA LYS A 271 -4.39 -6.61 -19.08
C LYS A 271 -4.53 -8.13 -19.16
N LYS A 272 -4.01 -8.86 -18.17
CA LYS A 272 -4.22 -10.32 -18.09
C LYS A 272 -5.66 -10.66 -17.70
N ALA A 273 -6.23 -9.99 -16.71
CA ALA A 273 -7.59 -10.26 -16.22
C ALA A 273 -8.67 -10.04 -17.30
N THR A 274 -8.40 -9.16 -18.27
CA THR A 274 -9.30 -8.86 -19.40
C THR A 274 -8.94 -9.64 -20.67
N SER A 275 -7.93 -10.51 -20.63
CA SER A 275 -7.51 -11.28 -21.80
C SER A 275 -8.52 -12.39 -22.15
N PRO A 276 -8.69 -12.75 -23.43
CA PRO A 276 -9.58 -13.83 -23.84
C PRO A 276 -9.24 -15.16 -23.15
N GLY A 277 -10.26 -15.84 -22.61
CA GLY A 277 -10.09 -17.12 -21.92
C GLY A 277 -9.59 -17.00 -20.47
N PHE A 278 -9.48 -15.80 -19.91
CA PHE A 278 -9.19 -15.63 -18.49
C PHE A 278 -10.38 -16.05 -17.61
N GLU A 279 -10.12 -16.98 -16.68
CA GLU A 279 -11.10 -17.44 -15.69
C GLU A 279 -10.69 -16.98 -14.29
N PRO A 280 -11.37 -15.98 -13.68
CA PRO A 280 -10.98 -15.42 -12.38
C PRO A 280 -10.86 -16.48 -11.28
N SER A 281 -11.78 -17.45 -11.22
CA SER A 281 -11.79 -18.53 -10.22
C SER A 281 -10.56 -19.45 -10.28
N ARG A 282 -9.87 -19.49 -11.43
CA ARG A 282 -8.65 -20.28 -11.67
C ARG A 282 -7.40 -19.41 -11.77
N ALA A 283 -7.48 -18.15 -11.40
CA ALA A 283 -6.37 -17.21 -11.48
C ALA A 283 -5.93 -16.74 -10.08
N ALA A 284 -4.63 -16.58 -9.92
CA ALA A 284 -4.05 -15.84 -8.81
C ALA A 284 -2.98 -14.88 -9.34
N PHE A 285 -2.90 -13.66 -8.81
CA PHE A 285 -1.84 -12.71 -9.13
C PHE A 285 -0.83 -12.64 -7.99
N PHE A 286 0.45 -12.83 -8.28
CA PHE A 286 1.51 -12.66 -7.29
C PHE A 286 1.77 -11.18 -7.05
N MET A 287 1.64 -10.75 -5.79
CA MET A 287 2.05 -9.43 -5.35
C MET A 287 2.56 -9.54 -3.92
N PRO A 288 3.88 -9.52 -3.69
CA PRO A 288 4.43 -9.70 -2.36
C PRO A 288 4.09 -8.51 -1.47
N SER A 289 4.26 -8.70 -0.17
CA SER A 289 4.14 -7.64 0.83
C SER A 289 5.51 -7.37 1.45
N ALA A 290 5.73 -6.13 1.86
CA ALA A 290 6.91 -5.72 2.60
C ALA A 290 6.50 -5.12 3.94
N LEU A 291 7.35 -5.30 4.95
CA LEU A 291 7.24 -4.60 6.22
C LEU A 291 8.05 -3.30 6.16
N GLY A 292 7.56 -2.24 6.79
CA GLY A 292 8.20 -0.93 6.81
C GLY A 292 7.45 0.14 6.00
N PRO A 293 7.82 1.42 6.12
CA PRO A 293 6.98 2.56 5.70
C PRO A 293 6.82 2.71 4.18
N CYS A 294 7.46 1.86 3.38
CA CYS A 294 7.42 1.89 1.92
C CYS A 294 6.00 1.63 1.40
N ARG A 295 5.56 2.34 0.35
CA ARG A 295 4.23 2.15 -0.27
C ARG A 295 4.01 0.74 -0.85
N PHE A 296 5.08 0.05 -1.21
CA PHE A 296 5.04 -1.29 -1.79
C PHE A 296 4.26 -2.31 -0.94
N GLY A 297 4.36 -2.24 0.39
CA GLY A 297 3.61 -3.12 1.30
C GLY A 297 2.09 -3.00 1.19
N GLN A 298 1.57 -1.97 0.52
CA GLN A 298 0.14 -1.76 0.28
C GLN A 298 -0.32 -2.12 -1.14
N TYR A 299 0.57 -2.54 -2.04
CA TYR A 299 0.21 -2.85 -3.44
C TYR A 299 -0.80 -3.99 -3.54
N ASN A 300 -0.64 -5.05 -2.74
CA ASN A 300 -1.58 -6.17 -2.73
C ASN A 300 -3.03 -5.72 -2.41
N LYS A 301 -3.22 -4.86 -1.40
CA LYS A 301 -4.54 -4.29 -1.05
C LYS A 301 -5.08 -3.40 -2.16
N PHE A 302 -4.22 -2.57 -2.74
CA PHE A 302 -4.57 -1.71 -3.87
C PHE A 302 -5.05 -2.53 -5.05
N HIS A 303 -4.29 -3.54 -5.47
CA HIS A 303 -4.67 -4.41 -6.58
C HIS A 303 -5.93 -5.21 -6.27
N ARG A 304 -6.17 -5.62 -5.02
CA ARG A 304 -7.42 -6.29 -4.63
C ARG A 304 -8.62 -5.37 -4.85
N LEU A 305 -8.52 -4.11 -4.42
CA LEU A 305 -9.55 -3.11 -4.67
C LEU A 305 -9.80 -2.92 -6.16
N VAL A 306 -8.74 -2.77 -6.95
CA VAL A 306 -8.88 -2.58 -8.40
C VAL A 306 -9.54 -3.79 -9.07
N LEU A 307 -9.14 -5.02 -8.70
CA LEU A 307 -9.77 -6.24 -9.20
C LEU A 307 -11.25 -6.31 -8.81
N ASP A 308 -11.60 -5.95 -7.58
CA ASP A 308 -12.99 -5.90 -7.12
C ASP A 308 -13.83 -4.87 -7.88
N ASP A 309 -13.30 -3.67 -8.07
CA ASP A 309 -13.99 -2.60 -8.78
C ASP A 309 -14.21 -2.96 -10.26
N CYS A 310 -13.33 -3.78 -10.84
CA CYS A 310 -13.46 -4.34 -12.18
C CYS A 310 -14.27 -5.65 -12.25
N GLY A 311 -14.82 -6.14 -11.14
CA GLY A 311 -15.66 -7.36 -11.09
C GLY A 311 -14.90 -8.69 -11.03
N PHE A 312 -13.58 -8.68 -10.89
CA PHE A 312 -12.72 -9.87 -10.79
C PHE A 312 -12.61 -10.39 -9.35
N HIS A 313 -13.74 -10.56 -8.66
CA HIS A 313 -13.79 -10.92 -7.25
C HIS A 313 -13.07 -12.24 -6.93
N ASP A 314 -13.22 -13.25 -7.80
CA ASP A 314 -12.69 -14.60 -7.59
C ASP A 314 -11.20 -14.76 -7.90
N ALA A 315 -10.59 -13.78 -8.58
CA ALA A 315 -9.15 -13.80 -8.86
C ALA A 315 -8.36 -13.49 -7.58
N GLU A 316 -7.60 -14.46 -7.07
CA GLU A 316 -6.90 -14.29 -5.80
C GLU A 316 -5.63 -13.43 -5.95
N ILE A 317 -5.17 -12.84 -4.84
CA ILE A 317 -3.85 -12.25 -4.76
C ILE A 317 -2.98 -13.15 -3.89
N PHE A 318 -1.98 -13.76 -4.52
CA PHE A 318 -1.01 -14.58 -3.84
C PHE A 318 0.08 -13.69 -3.23
N ILE A 319 0.18 -13.71 -1.90
CA ILE A 319 1.08 -12.85 -1.13
C ILE A 319 2.16 -13.71 -0.48
N LEU A 320 3.42 -13.35 -0.74
CA LEU A 320 4.54 -13.71 0.13
C LEU A 320 4.93 -12.46 0.91
N ASP A 321 5.02 -12.58 2.24
CA ASP A 321 5.36 -11.49 3.14
C ASP A 321 6.62 -11.82 3.95
N GLN A 322 7.11 -10.88 4.76
CA GLN A 322 8.25 -11.08 5.66
C GLN A 322 7.80 -11.45 7.09
N THR A 323 6.59 -11.98 7.25
CA THR A 323 6.05 -12.28 8.58
C THR A 323 6.61 -13.60 9.12
N LYS A 324 6.25 -13.92 10.38
CA LYS A 324 6.62 -15.19 11.02
C LYS A 324 6.16 -16.42 10.23
N ASP A 325 5.14 -16.27 9.38
CA ASP A 325 4.59 -17.37 8.58
C ASP A 325 5.26 -17.51 7.20
N TYR A 326 6.22 -16.64 6.84
CA TYR A 326 7.00 -16.75 5.60
C TYR A 326 7.64 -18.13 5.43
N GLY A 327 8.22 -18.67 6.52
CA GLY A 327 8.78 -20.01 6.55
C GLY A 327 7.73 -21.06 6.17
N LYS A 328 6.56 -21.03 6.84
CA LYS A 328 5.46 -21.98 6.63
C LYS A 328 4.87 -21.90 5.23
N HIS A 329 4.70 -20.69 4.69
CA HIS A 329 4.19 -20.49 3.33
C HIS A 329 5.10 -21.13 2.29
N LEU A 330 6.42 -21.07 2.51
CA LEU A 330 7.44 -21.62 1.62
C LEU A 330 7.79 -23.08 1.89
N ASP A 331 7.53 -23.62 3.08
CA ASP A 331 7.81 -25.02 3.41
C ASP A 331 7.03 -25.97 2.49
N SER A 332 5.84 -25.56 2.06
CA SER A 332 5.05 -26.27 1.04
C SER A 332 5.80 -26.43 -0.29
N LEU A 333 6.68 -25.49 -0.65
CA LEU A 333 7.44 -25.47 -1.90
C LEU A 333 8.75 -26.29 -1.84
N GLY A 334 9.13 -26.77 -0.65
CA GLY A 334 10.31 -27.59 -0.42
C GLY A 334 11.58 -26.80 -0.12
N ALA A 335 12.50 -27.41 0.65
CA ALA A 335 13.71 -26.74 1.14
C ALA A 335 14.67 -26.30 0.01
N SER A 336 14.69 -27.00 -1.13
CA SER A 336 15.51 -26.64 -2.29
C SER A 336 14.99 -25.42 -3.04
N PHE A 337 13.68 -25.15 -3.02
CA PHE A 337 13.06 -24.02 -3.70
C PHE A 337 13.70 -22.70 -3.27
N ARG A 338 13.80 -22.46 -1.96
CA ARG A 338 14.37 -21.22 -1.41
C ARG A 338 15.80 -20.98 -1.89
N ARG A 339 16.65 -22.01 -1.79
CA ARG A 339 18.07 -21.93 -2.15
C ARG A 339 18.25 -21.69 -3.65
N SER A 340 17.62 -22.51 -4.49
CA SER A 340 17.78 -22.40 -5.94
C SER A 340 17.19 -21.10 -6.48
N THR A 341 16.04 -20.67 -5.97
CA THR A 341 15.43 -19.38 -6.34
C THR A 341 16.35 -18.22 -5.96
N TRP A 342 16.86 -18.19 -4.73
CA TRP A 342 17.79 -17.15 -4.28
C TRP A 342 19.06 -17.11 -5.14
N GLN A 343 19.69 -18.26 -5.39
CA GLN A 343 20.89 -18.33 -6.22
C GLN A 343 20.62 -17.81 -7.63
N ALA A 344 19.49 -18.19 -8.24
CA ALA A 344 19.13 -17.75 -9.58
C ALA A 344 18.81 -16.25 -9.63
N MET A 345 18.13 -15.70 -8.62
CA MET A 345 17.92 -14.25 -8.50
C MET A 345 19.26 -13.50 -8.45
N VAL A 346 20.21 -13.94 -7.62
CA VAL A 346 21.55 -13.35 -7.58
C VAL A 346 22.27 -13.45 -8.93
N VAL A 347 22.10 -14.55 -9.68
CA VAL A 347 22.66 -14.67 -11.02
C VAL A 347 22.04 -13.64 -11.97
N VAL A 348 20.73 -13.41 -11.92
CA VAL A 348 20.07 -12.35 -12.71
C VAL A 348 20.62 -10.97 -12.38
N ASP A 349 20.77 -10.63 -11.09
CA ASP A 349 21.40 -9.37 -10.66
C ASP A 349 22.81 -9.18 -11.24
N LEU A 350 23.63 -10.24 -11.19
CA LEU A 350 24.98 -10.23 -11.75
C LEU A 350 24.95 -10.09 -13.27
N MET A 351 24.08 -10.81 -13.97
CA MET A 351 23.89 -10.69 -15.42
C MET A 351 23.50 -9.27 -15.81
N GLN A 352 22.59 -8.63 -15.08
CA GLN A 352 22.19 -7.26 -15.38
C GLN A 352 23.35 -6.27 -15.16
N LYS A 353 24.19 -6.48 -14.13
CA LYS A 353 25.41 -5.69 -13.92
C LYS A 353 26.40 -5.86 -15.08
N LEU A 354 26.66 -7.10 -15.49
CA LEU A 354 27.52 -7.41 -16.64
C LEU A 354 26.98 -6.77 -17.92
N ALA A 355 25.68 -6.92 -18.20
CA ALA A 355 25.06 -6.32 -19.37
C ALA A 355 25.20 -4.79 -19.37
N ARG A 356 24.97 -4.13 -18.23
CA ARG A 356 25.14 -2.66 -18.12
C ARG A 356 26.61 -2.22 -18.24
N GLN A 357 27.56 -3.07 -17.85
CA GLN A 357 28.98 -2.81 -17.99
C GLN A 357 29.46 -2.98 -19.44
N ILE A 358 28.98 -4.01 -20.15
CA ILE A 358 29.48 -4.41 -21.47
C ILE A 358 28.75 -3.67 -22.60
N ARG A 359 27.43 -3.46 -22.50
CA ARG A 359 26.60 -2.85 -23.55
C ARG A 359 27.16 -1.54 -24.14
N PRO A 360 27.75 -0.60 -23.37
CA PRO A 360 28.33 0.61 -23.94
C PRO A 360 29.59 0.38 -24.80
N TYR A 361 30.25 -0.77 -24.66
CA TYR A 361 31.52 -1.11 -25.31
C TYR A 361 31.39 -2.27 -26.31
N GLU A 362 30.18 -2.80 -26.52
CA GLU A 362 29.96 -3.93 -27.43
C GLU A 362 30.38 -3.57 -28.86
N VAL A 363 31.11 -4.46 -29.52
CA VAL A 363 31.57 -4.24 -30.90
C VAL A 363 30.38 -4.40 -31.86
N THR A 364 29.56 -5.43 -31.66
CA THR A 364 28.34 -5.65 -32.44
C THR A 364 27.13 -5.13 -31.68
N ARG A 365 26.51 -4.07 -32.18
CA ARG A 365 25.31 -3.49 -31.57
C ARG A 365 24.21 -4.55 -31.31
N GLY A 366 23.69 -4.57 -30.09
CA GLY A 366 22.67 -5.50 -29.62
C GLY A 366 23.16 -6.92 -29.33
N GLU A 367 24.48 -7.18 -29.34
CA GLU A 367 25.04 -8.47 -28.95
C GLU A 367 24.84 -8.77 -27.47
N THR A 368 25.09 -7.78 -26.60
CA THR A 368 24.89 -7.92 -25.16
C THR A 368 23.46 -8.31 -24.81
N ASP A 369 22.48 -7.67 -25.46
CA ASP A 369 21.06 -7.96 -25.21
C ASP A 369 20.61 -9.32 -25.78
N ARG A 370 21.28 -9.82 -26.82
CA ARG A 370 21.04 -11.17 -27.36
C ARG A 370 21.61 -12.24 -26.43
N VAL A 371 22.84 -12.05 -25.96
CA VAL A 371 23.47 -12.95 -24.98
C VAL A 371 22.69 -12.95 -23.67
N TYR A 372 22.31 -11.77 -23.16
CA TYR A 372 21.50 -11.65 -21.94
C TYR A 372 20.20 -12.46 -22.02
N ARG A 373 19.42 -12.30 -23.09
CA ARG A 373 18.16 -13.03 -23.29
C ARG A 373 18.37 -14.54 -23.35
N LYS A 374 19.36 -14.99 -24.12
CA LYS A 374 19.73 -16.41 -24.18
C LYS A 374 20.08 -16.98 -22.79
N CYS A 375 20.89 -16.25 -22.02
CA CYS A 375 21.29 -16.67 -20.68
C CYS A 375 20.11 -16.68 -19.70
N ILE A 376 19.13 -15.77 -19.83
CA ILE A 376 17.90 -15.82 -19.03
C ILE A 376 17.11 -17.10 -19.34
N ASP A 377 16.92 -17.44 -20.62
CA ASP A 377 16.20 -18.65 -21.03
C ASP A 377 16.88 -19.93 -20.50
N GLU A 378 18.22 -20.00 -20.60
CA GLU A 378 19.01 -21.11 -20.07
C GLU A 378 18.90 -21.22 -18.54
N LEU A 379 18.93 -20.09 -17.83
CA LEU A 379 18.78 -20.05 -16.38
C LEU A 379 17.36 -20.46 -15.95
N VAL A 380 16.32 -19.99 -16.65
CA VAL A 380 14.93 -20.40 -16.44
C VAL A 380 14.79 -21.92 -16.60
N ALA A 381 15.30 -22.48 -17.70
CA ALA A 381 15.27 -23.92 -17.94
C ALA A 381 16.05 -24.71 -16.87
N CYS A 382 17.18 -24.17 -16.41
CA CYS A 382 17.97 -24.76 -15.33
C CYS A 382 17.17 -24.81 -14.01
N VAL A 383 16.55 -23.69 -13.62
CA VAL A 383 15.76 -23.60 -12.39
C VAL A 383 14.53 -24.52 -12.44
N GLU A 384 13.81 -24.52 -13.56
CA GLU A 384 12.60 -25.33 -13.73
C GLU A 384 12.89 -26.84 -13.64
N ASN A 385 14.00 -27.28 -14.23
CA ASN A 385 14.46 -28.67 -14.19
C ASN A 385 15.26 -29.03 -12.92
N ARG A 386 15.27 -28.15 -11.91
CA ARG A 386 16.03 -28.34 -10.64
C ARG A 386 17.52 -28.62 -10.87
N GLY A 387 18.11 -27.99 -11.88
CA GLY A 387 19.51 -28.09 -12.26
C GLY A 387 20.46 -27.34 -11.32
N ASN A 388 21.75 -27.38 -11.65
CA ASN A 388 22.82 -26.76 -10.86
C ASN A 388 23.03 -25.28 -11.23
N VAL A 389 22.41 -24.37 -10.47
CA VAL A 389 22.49 -22.92 -10.70
C VAL A 389 23.94 -22.39 -10.69
N PRO A 390 24.83 -22.78 -9.75
CA PRO A 390 26.24 -22.40 -9.82
C PRO A 390 26.98 -22.84 -11.10
N ALA A 391 26.60 -23.97 -11.69
CA ALA A 391 27.21 -24.44 -12.94
C ALA A 391 26.79 -23.56 -14.13
N ILE A 392 25.50 -23.27 -14.28
CA ILE A 392 25.02 -22.39 -15.36
C ILE A 392 25.55 -20.97 -15.20
N ALA A 393 25.71 -20.48 -13.96
CA ALA A 393 26.32 -19.16 -13.70
C ALA A 393 27.74 -19.02 -14.29
N ARG A 394 28.53 -20.11 -14.30
CA ARG A 394 29.86 -20.11 -14.94
C ARG A 394 29.75 -20.03 -16.46
N SER A 395 28.86 -20.80 -17.07
CA SER A 395 28.60 -20.73 -18.51
C SER A 395 28.10 -19.35 -18.95
N ILE A 396 27.23 -18.73 -18.14
CA ILE A 396 26.73 -17.36 -18.36
C ILE A 396 27.88 -16.36 -18.32
N ARG A 397 28.75 -16.43 -17.30
CA ARG A 397 29.96 -15.57 -17.24
C ARG A 397 30.81 -15.70 -18.50
N ASP A 398 31.04 -16.94 -18.95
CA ASP A 398 31.87 -17.19 -20.13
C ASP A 398 31.23 -16.62 -21.40
N ALA A 399 29.89 -16.69 -21.52
CA ALA A 399 29.14 -16.07 -22.61
C ALA A 399 29.25 -14.54 -22.62
N PHE A 400 29.19 -13.88 -21.45
CA PHE A 400 29.39 -12.43 -21.35
C PHE A 400 30.84 -12.01 -21.62
N THR A 401 31.82 -12.88 -21.34
CA THR A 401 33.24 -12.60 -21.59
C THR A 401 33.60 -12.69 -23.08
N ALA A 402 32.75 -13.32 -23.89
CA ALA A 402 32.95 -13.48 -25.33
C ALA A 402 32.36 -12.33 -26.18
N ILE A 403 31.65 -11.39 -25.55
CA ILE A 403 31.19 -10.13 -26.16
C ILE A 403 32.35 -9.14 -26.20
#